data_AF-A0A0D6MQD2-F1
#
_entry.id   AF-A0A0D6MQD2-F1
#
_cell.length_a   1.000
_cell.length_b   1.000
_cell.length_c   1.000
_cell.angle_alpha   90.00
_cell.angle_beta   90.00
_cell.angle_gamma   90.00
#
_symmetry.space_group_name_H-M   'P 1'
#
loop_
_entity.id
_entity.type
_entity.pdbx_description
1 polymer ?
#
loop_
_entity_poly.entity_id
_entity_poly.type
_entity_poly.pdbx_seq_one_letter_code
_entity_poly.pdbx_strand_id
1 'polypeptide(L)'
;MHGVLIWATALSGFWLLMMLARTALLRSPRMASAPRTVTTFDTVWLALSTLQIVLNAAAFAVAFGHPVDIGVVLNVLLGGLLILIGNLFGTLSPNPIIGIRLPWTMRNRDVWDRTHRTGGRIFILAGMCQVAVSLLAIGMRPAWRAPSGAASLVVFSIAACIASGVVSWRYARDMEER
;
A
#
# COMPACT_ATOMS: atom_id res chain seq x y z
N MET A 1 -4.06 -7.51 -31.02
CA MET A 1 -3.84 -8.78 -30.28
C MET A 1 -2.61 -8.77 -29.38
N HIS A 2 -1.52 -8.07 -29.72
CA HIS A 2 -0.29 -8.04 -28.90
C HIS A 2 -0.46 -7.45 -27.48
N GLY A 3 -1.33 -6.45 -27.29
CA GLY A 3 -1.54 -5.84 -25.98
C GLY A 3 -2.11 -6.81 -24.93
N VAL A 4 -3.11 -7.62 -25.31
CA VAL A 4 -3.74 -8.60 -24.40
C VAL A 4 -2.73 -9.65 -23.94
N LEU A 5 -1.81 -10.06 -24.82
CA LEU A 5 -0.79 -11.04 -24.51
C LEU A 5 0.21 -10.51 -23.48
N ILE A 6 0.63 -9.25 -23.60
CA ILE A 6 1.52 -8.58 -22.63
C ILE A 6 0.86 -8.48 -21.24
N TRP A 7 -0.43 -8.18 -21.20
CA TRP A 7 -1.16 -8.07 -19.94
C TRP A 7 -1.38 -9.43 -19.25
N ALA A 8 -1.69 -10.47 -20.02
CA ALA A 8 -1.86 -11.83 -19.51
C ALA A 8 -0.53 -12.42 -19.00
N THR A 9 0.58 -12.17 -19.69
CA THR A 9 1.92 -12.61 -19.24
C THR A 9 2.38 -11.84 -18.00
N ALA A 10 2.09 -10.53 -17.92
CA ALA A 10 2.40 -9.75 -16.73
C ALA A 10 1.63 -10.23 -15.49
N LEU A 11 0.32 -10.53 -15.62
CA LEU A 11 -0.49 -11.02 -14.51
C LEU A 11 -0.05 -12.41 -14.05
N SER A 12 0.16 -13.33 -14.99
CA SER A 12 0.62 -14.69 -14.67
C SER A 12 2.04 -14.69 -14.08
N GLY A 13 2.94 -13.86 -14.61
CA GLY A 13 4.29 -13.67 -14.05
C GLY A 13 4.26 -13.09 -12.62
N PHE A 14 3.43 -12.07 -12.37
CA PHE A 14 3.24 -11.51 -11.03
C PHE A 14 2.69 -12.56 -10.05
N TRP A 15 1.70 -13.34 -10.47
CA TRP A 15 1.12 -14.42 -9.65
C TRP A 15 2.14 -15.51 -9.31
N LEU A 16 2.93 -15.96 -10.29
CA LEU A 16 3.99 -16.93 -10.08
C LEU A 16 5.03 -16.39 -9.09
N LEU A 17 5.46 -15.13 -9.25
CA LEU A 17 6.42 -14.49 -8.35
C LEU A 17 5.88 -14.39 -6.92
N MET A 18 4.63 -13.99 -6.73
CA MET A 18 3.99 -13.94 -5.42
C MET A 18 3.83 -15.35 -4.79
N MET A 19 3.54 -16.36 -5.60
CA MET A 19 3.46 -17.76 -5.13
C MET A 19 4.83 -18.28 -4.66
N LEU A 20 5.90 -17.97 -5.41
CA LEU A 20 7.27 -18.29 -5.01
C LEU A 20 7.67 -17.55 -3.73
N ALA A 21 7.34 -16.26 -3.62
CA ALA A 21 7.59 -15.47 -2.41
C ALA A 21 6.85 -16.05 -1.19
N ARG A 22 5.59 -16.46 -1.35
CA ARG A 22 4.79 -17.09 -0.29
C ARG A 22 5.39 -18.40 0.18
N THR A 23 5.81 -19.27 -0.75
CA THR A 23 6.44 -20.55 -0.39
C THR A 23 7.79 -20.35 0.28
N ALA A 24 8.57 -19.36 -0.16
CA ALA A 24 9.82 -18.97 0.50
C ALA A 24 9.59 -18.44 1.92
N LEU A 25 8.54 -17.63 2.13
CA LEU A 25 8.11 -17.16 3.45
C LEU A 25 7.75 -18.33 4.36
N LEU A 26 6.89 -19.24 3.90
CA LEU A 26 6.47 -20.41 4.68
C LEU A 26 7.63 -21.33 5.07
N ARG A 27 8.66 -21.42 4.22
CA ARG A 27 9.88 -22.20 4.50
C ARG A 27 10.85 -21.47 5.44
N SER A 28 10.67 -20.19 5.70
CA SER A 28 11.58 -19.42 6.56
C SER A 28 11.33 -19.73 8.04
N PRO A 29 12.37 -20.10 8.82
CA PRO A 29 12.25 -20.31 10.27
C PRO A 29 11.74 -19.07 11.01
N ARG A 30 11.98 -17.89 10.43
CA ARG A 30 11.58 -16.57 10.95
C ARG A 30 10.07 -16.34 10.92
N MET A 31 9.31 -17.14 10.16
CA MET A 31 7.85 -17.04 10.09
C MET A 31 7.12 -17.91 11.13
N ALA A 32 7.81 -18.87 11.76
CA ALA A 32 7.25 -19.71 12.82
C ALA A 32 6.77 -18.88 14.03
N SER A 33 7.44 -17.75 14.30
CA SER A 33 7.08 -16.84 15.39
C SER A 33 6.03 -15.78 15.03
N ALA A 34 5.63 -15.68 13.75
CA ALA A 34 4.78 -14.58 13.27
C ALA A 34 3.76 -15.04 12.20
N PRO A 35 2.79 -15.91 12.55
CA PRO A 35 1.83 -16.49 11.61
C PRO A 35 0.96 -15.45 10.90
N ARG A 36 0.70 -14.31 11.55
CA ARG A 36 -0.04 -13.18 10.95
C ARG A 36 0.69 -12.48 9.79
N THR A 37 1.99 -12.72 9.64
CA THR A 37 2.78 -12.13 8.54
C THR A 37 2.39 -12.76 7.20
N VAL A 38 2.13 -14.07 7.19
CA VAL A 38 1.73 -14.78 5.97
C VAL A 38 0.33 -14.35 5.53
N THR A 39 -0.62 -14.22 6.45
CA THR A 39 -1.96 -13.72 6.10
C THR A 39 -1.95 -12.26 5.65
N THR A 40 -1.07 -11.44 6.22
CA THR A 40 -0.86 -10.06 5.74
C THR A 40 -0.27 -10.05 4.33
N PHE A 41 0.71 -10.90 4.06
CA PHE A 41 1.27 -11.08 2.72
C PHE A 41 0.18 -11.51 1.72
N ASP A 42 -0.64 -12.50 2.08
CA ASP A 42 -1.76 -12.98 1.26
C ASP A 42 -2.77 -11.85 0.97
N THR A 43 -3.06 -11.00 1.96
CA THR A 43 -3.94 -9.84 1.79
C THR A 43 -3.35 -8.80 0.81
N VAL A 44 -2.05 -8.50 0.93
CA VAL A 44 -1.35 -7.59 0.02
C VAL A 44 -1.32 -8.16 -1.40
N TRP A 45 -1.05 -9.47 -1.54
CA TRP A 45 -1.07 -10.15 -2.84
C TRP A 45 -2.45 -10.06 -3.52
N LEU A 46 -3.53 -10.38 -2.80
CA LEU A 46 -4.90 -10.27 -3.32
C LEU A 46 -5.25 -8.83 -3.71
N ALA A 47 -4.82 -7.85 -2.92
CA ALA A 47 -5.05 -6.45 -3.23
C ALA A 47 -4.32 -6.00 -4.50
N LEU A 48 -3.03 -6.31 -4.64
CA LEU A 48 -2.26 -6.02 -5.85
C LEU A 48 -2.84 -6.71 -7.10
N SER A 49 -3.32 -7.95 -6.94
CA SER A 49 -4.00 -8.68 -8.02
C SER A 49 -5.32 -7.99 -8.42
N THR A 50 -6.10 -7.53 -7.44
CA THR A 50 -7.35 -6.79 -7.68
C THR A 50 -7.07 -5.47 -8.39
N LEU A 51 -6.04 -4.73 -7.97
CA LEU A 51 -5.60 -3.49 -8.62
C LEU A 51 -5.26 -3.73 -10.10
N GLN A 52 -4.51 -4.79 -10.38
CA GLN A 52 -4.16 -5.15 -11.74
C GLN A 52 -5.38 -5.54 -12.59
N ILE A 53 -6.34 -6.29 -12.03
CA ILE A 53 -7.58 -6.66 -12.73
C ILE A 53 -8.39 -5.40 -13.08
N VAL A 54 -8.55 -4.45 -12.15
CA VAL A 54 -9.29 -3.21 -12.40
C VAL A 54 -8.61 -2.35 -13.47
N LEU A 55 -7.29 -2.22 -13.43
CA LEU A 55 -6.54 -1.50 -14.47
C LEU A 55 -6.71 -2.14 -15.85
N ASN A 56 -6.72 -3.48 -15.92
CA ASN A 56 -6.97 -4.20 -17.17
C ASN A 56 -8.39 -3.94 -17.68
N ALA A 57 -9.40 -4.04 -16.81
CA ALA A 57 -10.78 -3.74 -17.17
C ALA A 57 -10.94 -2.30 -17.70
N ALA A 58 -10.29 -1.32 -17.05
CA ALA A 58 -10.28 0.07 -17.50
C ALA A 58 -9.62 0.23 -18.88
N ALA A 59 -8.48 -0.44 -19.12
CA ALA A 59 -7.80 -0.43 -20.42
C ALA A 59 -8.67 -1.04 -21.53
N PHE A 60 -9.38 -2.14 -21.24
CA PHE A 60 -10.34 -2.72 -22.18
C PHE A 60 -11.50 -1.77 -22.47
N ALA A 61 -12.06 -1.11 -21.46
CA ALA A 61 -13.14 -0.14 -21.65
C ALA A 61 -12.70 0.99 -22.60
N VAL A 62 -11.48 1.51 -22.45
CA VAL A 62 -10.90 2.49 -23.39
C VAL A 62 -10.76 1.91 -24.80
N ALA A 63 -10.30 0.65 -24.93
CA ALA A 63 -10.18 -0.01 -26.22
C ALA A 63 -11.53 -0.20 -26.94
N PHE A 64 -12.63 -0.34 -26.19
CA PHE A 64 -13.99 -0.37 -26.72
C PHE A 64 -14.59 1.03 -26.97
N GLY A 65 -13.80 2.10 -26.80
CA GLY A 65 -14.22 3.48 -27.06
C GLY A 65 -14.95 4.15 -25.91
N HIS A 66 -14.98 3.55 -24.71
CA HIS A 66 -15.54 4.23 -23.54
C HIS A 66 -14.58 5.33 -23.02
N PRO A 67 -15.10 6.52 -22.65
CA PRO A 67 -14.29 7.63 -22.17
C PRO A 67 -13.87 7.42 -20.71
N VAL A 68 -12.99 6.45 -20.47
CA VAL A 68 -12.43 6.16 -19.13
C VAL A 68 -11.10 6.88 -18.95
N ASP A 69 -11.00 7.68 -17.90
CA ASP A 69 -9.77 8.36 -17.50
C ASP A 69 -8.90 7.41 -16.66
N ILE A 70 -7.92 6.76 -17.31
CA ILE A 70 -7.00 5.82 -16.65
C ILE A 70 -6.23 6.48 -15.51
N GLY A 71 -5.95 7.79 -15.59
CA GLY A 71 -5.25 8.53 -14.55
C GLY A 71 -6.07 8.62 -13.26
N VAL A 72 -7.37 8.90 -13.38
CA VAL A 72 -8.28 8.92 -12.23
C VAL A 72 -8.43 7.54 -11.61
N VAL A 73 -8.60 6.50 -12.45
CA VAL A 73 -8.68 5.11 -11.99
C VAL A 73 -7.42 4.73 -11.20
N LEU A 74 -6.23 4.98 -11.76
CA LEU A 74 -4.96 4.69 -11.10
C LEU A 74 -4.84 5.41 -9.75
N ASN A 75 -5.17 6.70 -9.69
CA ASN A 75 -5.06 7.49 -8.45
C ASN A 75 -6.01 7.01 -7.35
N VAL A 76 -7.25 6.63 -7.70
CA VAL A 76 -8.21 6.05 -6.75
C VAL A 76 -7.71 4.70 -6.25
N LEU A 77 -7.22 3.86 -7.15
CA LEU A 77 -6.66 2.54 -6.82
C LEU A 77 -5.46 2.65 -5.87
N LEU A 78 -4.55 3.59 -6.12
CA LEU A 78 -3.39 3.85 -5.25
C LEU A 78 -3.80 4.43 -3.89
N GLY A 79 -4.81 5.32 -3.85
CA GLY A 79 -5.38 5.80 -2.60
C GLY A 79 -6.01 4.67 -1.76
N GLY A 80 -6.75 3.76 -2.41
CA GLY A 80 -7.28 2.55 -1.78
C GLY A 80 -6.19 1.62 -1.23
N LEU A 81 -5.07 1.48 -1.95
CA LEU A 81 -3.92 0.72 -1.48
C LEU A 81 -3.31 1.31 -0.20
N LEU A 82 -3.19 2.64 -0.11
CA LEU A 82 -2.70 3.31 1.10
C LEU A 82 -3.63 3.06 2.30
N ILE A 83 -4.95 3.12 2.08
CA ILE A 83 -5.94 2.80 3.12
C ILE A 83 -5.79 1.36 3.60
N LEU A 84 -5.65 0.42 2.66
CA LEU A 84 -5.47 -0.99 2.99
C LEU A 84 -4.19 -1.22 3.80
N ILE A 85 -3.06 -0.65 3.36
CA ILE A 85 -1.78 -0.75 4.07
C ILE A 85 -1.91 -0.18 5.49
N GLY A 86 -2.57 0.97 5.63
CA GLY A 86 -2.80 1.59 6.93
C GLY A 86 -3.64 0.70 7.87
N ASN A 87 -4.65 0.01 7.35
CA ASN A 87 -5.43 -0.94 8.12
C ASN A 87 -4.62 -2.18 8.53
N LEU A 88 -3.74 -2.67 7.63
CA LEU A 88 -2.88 -3.81 7.91
C LEU A 88 -1.86 -3.52 9.01
N PHE A 89 -1.33 -2.29 9.09
CA PHE A 89 -0.37 -1.92 10.14
C PHE A 89 -0.90 -2.16 11.55
N GLY A 90 -2.18 -1.91 11.82
CA GLY A 90 -2.78 -2.10 13.16
C GLY A 90 -2.85 -3.56 13.62
N THR A 91 -2.73 -4.52 12.70
CA THR A 91 -2.87 -5.98 12.98
C THR A 91 -1.52 -6.70 13.06
N LEU A 92 -0.44 -6.03 12.64
CA LEU A 92 0.90 -6.59 12.59
C LEU A 92 1.51 -6.71 13.98
N SER A 93 1.84 -7.93 14.37
CA SER A 93 2.74 -8.20 15.50
C SER A 93 4.19 -7.88 15.10
N PRO A 94 5.10 -7.62 16.07
CA PRO A 94 6.53 -7.51 15.82
C PRO A 94 7.01 -8.69 14.99
N ASN A 95 7.57 -8.41 13.82
CA ASN A 95 7.98 -9.44 12.88
C ASN A 95 9.22 -8.99 12.11
N PRO A 96 10.03 -9.94 11.62
CA PRO A 96 11.31 -9.62 11.00
C PRO A 96 11.19 -9.15 9.54
N ILE A 97 9.99 -9.05 8.94
CA ILE A 97 9.82 -8.88 7.49
C ILE A 97 9.01 -7.61 7.10
N ILE A 98 8.00 -7.23 7.86
CA ILE A 98 7.01 -6.19 7.53
C ILE A 98 6.86 -5.23 8.71
N GLY A 99 6.88 -3.92 8.44
CA GLY A 99 6.63 -2.88 9.44
C GLY A 99 7.81 -1.92 9.67
N ILE A 100 7.59 -0.99 10.60
CA ILE A 100 8.52 0.07 11.00
C ILE A 100 9.52 -0.52 12.00
N ARG A 101 10.64 -1.00 11.47
CA ARG A 101 11.68 -1.75 12.20
C ARG A 101 12.82 -0.82 12.63
N LEU A 102 12.54 0.00 13.63
CA LEU A 102 13.54 0.83 14.29
C LEU A 102 14.10 0.06 15.50
N PRO A 103 15.35 0.30 15.94
CA PRO A 103 15.95 -0.45 17.03
C PRO A 103 15.11 -0.47 18.31
N TRP A 104 14.39 0.62 18.60
CA TRP A 104 13.48 0.74 19.74
C TRP A 104 12.13 0.02 19.54
N THR A 105 11.56 0.01 18.33
CA THR A 105 10.28 -0.69 18.08
C THR A 105 10.42 -2.20 18.16
N MET A 106 11.60 -2.74 17.86
CA MET A 106 11.87 -4.18 17.93
C MET A 106 12.13 -4.67 19.36
N ARG A 107 12.58 -3.77 20.26
CA ARG A 107 12.90 -4.12 21.66
C ARG A 107 11.67 -4.09 22.57
N ASN A 108 10.62 -3.34 22.21
CA ASN A 108 9.43 -3.18 23.04
C ASN A 108 8.14 -3.33 22.21
N ARG A 109 7.31 -4.31 22.58
CA ARG A 109 6.02 -4.60 21.94
C ARG A 109 5.02 -3.45 22.07
N ASP A 110 5.03 -2.71 23.17
CA ASP A 110 4.12 -1.58 23.37
C ASP A 110 4.44 -0.43 22.41
N VAL A 111 5.74 -0.17 22.19
CA VAL A 111 6.22 0.85 21.25
C VAL A 111 5.90 0.43 19.81
N TRP A 112 6.04 -0.86 19.50
CA TRP A 112 5.60 -1.42 18.22
C TRP A 112 4.11 -1.17 17.97
N ASP A 113 3.24 -1.59 18.89
CA ASP A 113 1.79 -1.51 18.72
C ASP A 113 1.31 -0.06 18.61
N ARG A 114 1.86 0.87 19.42
CA ARG A 114 1.52 2.30 19.36
C ARG A 114 1.99 2.95 18.06
N THR A 115 3.20 2.64 17.61
CA THR A 115 3.75 3.17 16.37
C THR A 115 2.93 2.69 15.18
N HIS A 116 2.62 1.40 15.11
CA HIS A 116 1.90 0.83 13.97
C HIS A 116 0.41 1.20 13.94
N ARG A 117 -0.24 1.35 15.10
CA ARG A 117 -1.62 1.91 15.15
C ARG A 117 -1.67 3.35 14.68
N THR A 118 -0.70 4.16 15.08
CA THR A 118 -0.67 5.59 14.70
C THR A 118 -0.25 5.76 13.25
N GLY A 119 0.79 5.05 12.81
CA GLY A 119 1.19 4.96 11.41
C GLY A 119 0.04 4.48 10.52
N GLY A 120 -0.69 3.46 10.96
CA GLY A 120 -1.87 2.96 10.26
C GLY A 120 -2.94 4.03 10.02
N ARG A 121 -3.28 4.82 11.06
CA ARG A 121 -4.22 5.94 10.94
C ARG A 121 -3.73 7.02 9.97
N ILE A 122 -2.44 7.35 10.00
CA ILE A 122 -1.83 8.33 9.10
C ILE A 122 -1.93 7.85 7.63
N PHE A 123 -1.63 6.58 7.38
CA PHE A 123 -1.73 5.99 6.03
C PHE A 123 -3.18 5.94 5.52
N ILE A 124 -4.14 5.63 6.39
CA ILE A 124 -5.57 5.70 6.05
C ILE A 124 -5.98 7.12 5.67
N LEU A 125 -5.62 8.12 6.48
CA LEU A 125 -5.92 9.53 6.20
C LEU A 125 -5.27 9.99 4.88
N ALA A 126 -4.01 9.64 4.66
CA ALA A 126 -3.30 9.94 3.42
C ALA A 126 -4.01 9.34 2.18
N GLY A 127 -4.44 8.08 2.28
CA GLY A 127 -5.18 7.43 1.20
C GLY A 127 -6.57 8.05 0.95
N MET A 128 -7.30 8.42 2.01
CA MET A 128 -8.58 9.13 1.89
C MET A 128 -8.40 10.50 1.22
N CYS A 129 -7.37 11.26 1.62
CA CYS A 129 -7.03 12.53 0.98
C CYS A 129 -6.68 12.34 -0.50
N GLN A 130 -5.92 11.29 -0.85
CA GLN A 130 -5.59 10.99 -2.24
C GLN A 130 -6.84 10.68 -3.08
N VAL A 131 -7.80 9.91 -2.54
CA VAL A 131 -9.06 9.64 -3.23
C VAL A 131 -9.87 10.93 -3.41
N ALA A 132 -9.95 11.77 -2.37
CA ALA A 132 -10.65 13.05 -2.45
C ALA A 132 -10.03 13.99 -3.50
N VAL A 133 -8.70 14.10 -3.56
CA VAL A 133 -7.99 14.88 -4.57
C VAL A 133 -8.25 14.34 -5.97
N SER A 134 -8.25 13.01 -6.15
CA SER A 134 -8.55 12.38 -7.43
C SER A 134 -9.97 12.72 -7.93
N LEU A 135 -10.96 12.71 -7.04
CA LEU A 135 -12.34 13.07 -7.38
C LEU A 135 -12.49 14.55 -7.74
N LEU A 136 -11.82 15.45 -7.01
CA LEU A 136 -11.81 16.88 -7.31
C LEU A 136 -11.13 17.19 -8.65
N ALA A 137 -10.09 16.41 -9.00
CA ALA A 137 -9.38 16.55 -10.27
C ALA A 137 -10.25 16.22 -11.51
N ILE A 138 -11.37 15.50 -11.36
CA ILE A 138 -12.28 15.19 -12.47
C ILE A 138 -12.82 16.48 -13.13
N GLY A 139 -13.03 17.56 -12.35
CA GLY A 139 -13.46 18.86 -12.87
C GLY A 139 -12.36 19.66 -13.58
N MET A 140 -11.09 19.25 -13.46
CA MET A 140 -9.96 19.95 -14.06
C MET A 140 -9.74 19.56 -15.53
N ARG A 141 -8.98 20.38 -16.26
CA ARG A 141 -8.56 20.10 -17.65
C ARG A 141 -7.72 18.81 -17.69
N PRO A 142 -7.88 17.93 -18.70
CA PRO A 142 -7.18 16.64 -18.78
C PRO A 142 -5.65 16.73 -18.63
N ALA A 143 -5.04 17.79 -19.17
CA ALA A 143 -3.60 18.06 -19.08
C ALA A 143 -3.09 18.19 -17.62
N TRP A 144 -3.95 18.59 -16.68
CA TRP A 144 -3.61 18.79 -15.29
C TRP A 144 -4.04 17.63 -14.38
N ARG A 145 -4.89 16.70 -14.84
CA ARG A 145 -5.42 15.59 -14.03
C ARG A 145 -4.36 14.58 -13.62
N ALA A 146 -3.60 14.07 -14.59
CA ALA A 146 -2.58 13.05 -14.33
C ALA A 146 -1.38 13.60 -13.50
N PRO A 147 -0.82 14.79 -13.80
CA PRO A 147 0.29 15.33 -13.02
C PRO A 147 -0.09 15.70 -11.59
N SER A 148 -1.29 16.29 -11.38
CA SER A 148 -1.73 16.69 -10.04
C SER A 148 -1.97 15.50 -9.12
N GLY A 149 -2.61 14.44 -9.61
CA GLY A 149 -2.81 13.22 -8.83
C GLY A 149 -1.53 12.46 -8.50
N ALA A 150 -0.57 12.42 -9.44
CA ALA A 150 0.75 11.83 -9.20
C ALA A 150 1.55 12.65 -8.17
N ALA A 151 1.53 13.98 -8.28
CA ALA A 151 2.20 14.86 -7.33
C ALA A 151 1.59 14.75 -5.92
N SER A 152 0.25 14.75 -5.81
CA SER A 152 -0.42 14.60 -4.52
C SER A 152 -0.11 13.26 -3.86
N LEU A 153 -0.02 12.18 -4.64
CA LEU A 153 0.34 10.85 -4.13
C LEU A 153 1.73 10.86 -3.50
N VAL A 154 2.70 11.43 -4.21
CA VAL A 154 4.09 11.53 -3.72
C VAL A 154 4.14 12.35 -2.43
N VAL A 155 3.45 13.50 -2.41
CA VAL A 155 3.39 14.36 -1.23
C VAL A 155 2.75 13.64 -0.04
N PHE A 156 1.60 13.01 -0.21
CA PHE A 156 0.91 12.29 0.87
C PHE A 156 1.70 11.07 1.35
N SER A 157 2.38 10.36 0.45
CA SER A 157 3.21 9.21 0.82
C SER A 157 4.45 9.64 1.61
N ILE A 158 5.13 10.70 1.16
CA ILE A 158 6.28 11.26 1.87
C ILE A 158 5.85 11.81 3.23
N ALA A 159 4.76 12.57 3.28
CA ALA A 159 4.21 13.11 4.53
C ALA A 159 3.83 11.98 5.50
N ALA A 160 3.20 10.90 5.03
CA ALA A 160 2.85 9.76 5.85
C ALA A 160 4.10 9.04 6.40
N CYS A 161 5.13 8.86 5.58
CA CYS A 161 6.40 8.27 6.01
C CYS A 161 7.10 9.12 7.07
N ILE A 162 7.21 10.45 6.85
CA ILE A 162 7.83 11.37 7.80
C ILE A 162 7.06 11.40 9.11
N ALA A 163 5.73 11.57 9.05
CA ALA A 163 4.89 11.62 10.24
C ALA A 163 4.97 10.31 11.05
N SER A 164 4.97 9.16 10.38
CA SER A 164 5.12 7.86 11.02
C SER A 164 6.49 7.70 11.69
N GLY A 165 7.56 8.17 11.05
CA GLY A 165 8.91 8.19 11.62
C GLY A 165 9.03 9.10 12.86
N VAL A 166 8.51 10.33 12.77
CA VAL A 166 8.50 11.30 13.88
C VAL A 166 7.70 10.77 15.08
N VAL A 167 6.54 10.16 14.83
CA VAL A 167 5.72 9.55 15.87
C VAL A 167 6.46 8.39 16.53
N SER A 168 7.12 7.53 15.74
CA SER A 168 7.91 6.43 16.31
C SER A 168 9.05 6.94 17.20
N TRP A 169 9.74 8.01 16.79
CA TRP A 169 10.80 8.63 17.58
C TRP A 169 10.28 9.23 18.88
N ARG A 170 9.13 9.93 18.85
CA ARG A 170 8.48 10.46 20.06
C ARG A 170 8.17 9.37 21.07
N TYR A 171 7.56 8.26 20.63
CA TYR A 171 7.27 7.14 21.52
C TYR A 171 8.52 6.46 22.08
N ALA A 172 9.65 6.50 21.36
CA ALA A 172 10.91 6.00 21.89
C ALA A 172 11.42 6.90 23.04
N ARG A 173 11.39 8.22 22.82
CA ARG A 173 11.86 9.20 23.81
C ARG A 173 11.03 9.19 25.09
N ASP A 174 9.70 9.14 24.96
CA ASP A 174 8.77 9.10 26.11
C ASP A 174 8.97 7.86 27.00
N MET A 175 9.64 6.82 26.50
CA MET A 175 9.95 5.58 27.24
C MET A 175 11.36 5.61 27.87
N GLU A 176 12.29 6.42 27.37
CA GLU A 176 13.59 6.66 28.02
C GLU A 176 13.46 7.63 29.21
N GLU A 177 12.47 8.51 29.17
CA GLU A 177 12.18 9.48 30.24
C GLU A 177 11.34 8.90 31.41
N ARG A 178 10.88 7.65 31.33
CA ARG A 178 10.09 6.94 32.36
C ARG A 178 10.91 5.87 33.07
#